data_AF-A0A842CI85-F1
#
_entry.id   AF-A0A842CI85-F1
#
_cell.length_a   1.000
_cell.length_b   1.000
_cell.length_c   1.000
_cell.angle_alpha   90.00
_cell.angle_beta   90.00
_cell.angle_gamma   90.00
#
_symmetry.space_group_name_H-M   'P 1'
#
loop_
_entity.id
_entity.type
_entity.pdbx_description
1 polymer ?
#
loop_
_entity_poly.entity_id
_entity_poly.type
_entity_poly.pdbx_seq_one_letter_code
_entity_poly.pdbx_strand_id
1 'polypeptide(L)'
;MPSKWRGICGSLLVALGVTQLYSFTSAVIGYFTAEENSFVFVWNYWMLLLFGLGLFIVGFIFMRKESFRVISIVLVACFVLFQAFSVYYYQLRILAKLEYAQPFEWSGTLLCIAGVLVLIALLVGPKFQAKEVTTDQAWKTKWRYAAGFFSLLGAVTSIYAAITIFKQLHSDNIKEGYLFTTALDGYFACFMAVVFLLVTVLAWRKVSYLLIGVLMGAAFILLTNYLSVNSWIDFAKENLAITFGSNERQVFGMQFLMGASAFISSIFAYIAKK
;
A
#
# COMPACT_ATOMS: atom_id res chain seq x y z
N MET A 1 -25.34 9.57 0.13
CA MET A 1 -24.46 8.59 -0.54
C MET A 1 -24.72 7.24 0.11
N PRO A 2 -25.00 6.18 -0.67
CA PRO A 2 -25.29 4.84 -0.14
C PRO A 2 -24.22 4.35 0.83
N SER A 3 -24.65 3.66 1.89
CA SER A 3 -23.76 3.18 2.96
C SER A 3 -22.60 2.31 2.44
N LYS A 4 -22.88 1.43 1.48
CA LYS A 4 -21.88 0.57 0.83
C LYS A 4 -20.85 1.39 0.06
N TRP A 5 -21.29 2.34 -0.77
CA TRP A 5 -20.39 3.19 -1.55
C TRP A 5 -19.56 4.11 -0.66
N ARG A 6 -20.16 4.66 0.39
CA ARG A 6 -19.47 5.44 1.43
C ARG A 6 -18.40 4.60 2.13
N GLY A 7 -18.71 3.35 2.45
CA GLY A 7 -17.76 2.40 3.02
C GLY A 7 -16.56 2.15 2.11
N ILE A 8 -16.79 1.91 0.82
CA ILE A 8 -15.75 1.71 -0.20
C ILE A 8 -14.89 2.97 -0.37
N CYS A 9 -15.50 4.14 -0.52
CA CYS A 9 -14.75 5.38 -0.66
C CYS A 9 -13.92 5.66 0.61
N GLY A 10 -14.51 5.46 1.79
CA GLY A 10 -13.80 5.59 3.07
C GLY A 10 -12.62 4.64 3.20
N SER A 11 -12.73 3.40 2.72
CA SER A 11 -11.63 2.43 2.79
C SER A 11 -10.54 2.73 1.78
N LEU A 12 -10.88 3.27 0.60
CA LEU A 12 -9.88 3.76 -0.35
C LEU A 12 -9.13 4.99 0.18
N LEU A 13 -9.80 5.89 0.92
CA LEU A 13 -9.12 6.99 1.63
C LEU A 13 -8.13 6.45 2.68
N VAL A 14 -8.55 5.45 3.46
CA VAL A 14 -7.67 4.76 4.41
C VAL A 14 -6.49 4.11 3.66
N ALA A 15 -6.73 3.48 2.51
CA ALA A 15 -5.67 2.86 1.72
C ALA A 15 -4.61 3.87 1.30
N LEU A 16 -5.03 5.01 0.72
CA LEU A 16 -4.11 6.12 0.39
C LEU A 16 -3.36 6.62 1.63
N GLY A 17 -4.05 6.79 2.76
CA GLY A 17 -3.44 7.21 4.02
C GLY A 17 -2.38 6.23 4.53
N VAL A 18 -2.67 4.93 4.52
CA VAL A 18 -1.72 3.88 4.93
C VAL A 18 -0.49 3.89 4.03
N THR A 19 -0.65 4.04 2.73
CA THR A 19 0.49 4.14 1.80
C THR A 19 1.38 5.33 2.14
N GLN A 20 0.81 6.51 2.40
CA GLN A 20 1.58 7.70 2.78
C GLN A 20 2.29 7.55 4.14
N LEU A 21 1.63 6.94 5.12
CA LEU A 21 2.22 6.69 6.44
C LEU A 21 3.40 5.72 6.35
N TYR A 22 3.30 4.69 5.51
CA TYR A 22 4.44 3.82 5.21
C TYR A 22 5.58 4.59 4.55
N SER A 23 5.31 5.39 3.51
CA SER A 23 6.32 6.22 2.85
C SER A 23 6.99 7.21 3.80
N PHE A 24 6.23 7.83 4.71
CA PHE A 24 6.79 8.68 5.77
C PHE A 24 7.69 7.89 6.71
N THR A 25 7.24 6.73 7.18
CA THR A 25 8.02 5.87 8.08
C THR A 25 9.32 5.40 7.43
N SER A 26 9.26 5.04 6.14
CA SER A 26 10.42 4.70 5.32
C SER A 26 11.41 5.86 5.22
N ALA A 27 10.94 7.08 4.96
CA ALA A 27 11.78 8.26 4.91
C ALA A 27 12.42 8.61 6.27
N VAL A 28 11.67 8.46 7.37
CA VAL A 28 12.17 8.68 8.72
C VAL A 28 13.26 7.68 9.07
N ILE A 29 13.04 6.39 8.82
CA ILE A 29 14.06 5.37 9.05
C ILE A 29 15.29 5.65 8.20
N GLY A 30 15.11 5.95 6.90
CA GLY A 30 16.20 6.33 6.02
C GLY A 30 17.04 7.49 6.56
N TYR A 31 16.39 8.54 7.09
CA TYR A 31 17.09 9.68 7.71
C TYR A 31 17.93 9.28 8.93
N PHE A 32 17.41 8.41 9.80
CA PHE A 32 18.13 7.99 11.00
C PHE A 32 19.19 6.90 10.75
N THR A 33 19.11 6.16 9.64
CA THR A 33 20.08 5.12 9.28
C THR A 33 21.16 5.60 8.31
N ALA A 34 20.99 6.77 7.71
CA ALA A 34 21.95 7.32 6.77
C ALA A 34 23.25 7.78 7.46
N GLU A 35 24.37 7.70 6.76
CA GLU A 35 25.63 8.29 7.23
C GLU A 35 25.45 9.79 7.49
N GLU A 36 26.15 10.30 8.51
CA GLU A 36 26.00 11.68 8.98
C GLU A 36 26.11 12.68 7.81
N ASN A 37 25.12 13.56 7.67
CA ASN A 37 24.98 14.55 6.58
C ASN A 37 24.69 14.03 5.15
N SER A 38 24.48 12.72 4.95
CA SER A 38 24.14 12.19 3.61
C SER A 38 22.65 12.28 3.25
N PHE A 39 21.76 12.45 4.23
CA PHE A 39 20.31 12.51 4.01
C PHE A 39 19.67 13.72 4.72
N VAL A 40 19.10 14.64 3.94
CA VAL A 40 18.41 15.83 4.46
C VAL A 40 16.91 15.58 4.51
N PHE A 41 16.29 15.72 5.68
CA PHE A 41 14.85 15.60 5.83
C PHE A 41 14.13 16.84 5.26
N VAL A 42 13.58 16.72 4.06
CA VAL A 42 12.94 17.84 3.35
C VAL A 42 11.46 17.98 3.75
N TRP A 43 10.90 19.20 3.62
CA TRP A 43 9.50 19.54 3.90
C TRP A 43 8.48 18.56 3.29
N ASN A 44 8.80 17.97 2.13
CA ASN A 44 7.96 17.01 1.43
C ASN A 44 7.57 15.80 2.30
N TYR A 45 8.47 15.33 3.16
CA TYR A 45 8.19 14.19 4.04
C TYR A 45 7.14 14.54 5.10
N TRP A 46 7.14 15.76 5.65
CA TRP A 46 6.09 16.22 6.58
C TRP A 46 4.71 16.24 5.92
N MET A 47 4.65 16.52 4.61
CA MET A 47 3.39 16.42 3.86
C MET A 47 2.89 14.98 3.74
N LEU A 48 3.79 13.99 3.62
CA LEU A 48 3.39 12.57 3.65
C LEU A 48 2.71 12.22 4.97
N LEU A 49 3.24 12.69 6.11
CA LEU A 49 2.62 12.48 7.42
C LEU A 49 1.25 13.17 7.51
N LEU A 50 1.18 14.44 7.10
CA LEU A 50 -0.04 15.25 7.15
C LEU A 50 -1.16 14.63 6.31
N PHE A 51 -0.86 14.28 5.05
CA PHE A 51 -1.83 13.61 4.19
C PHE A 51 -2.13 12.19 4.64
N GLY A 52 -1.13 11.46 5.14
CA GLY A 52 -1.31 10.11 5.66
C GLY A 52 -2.29 10.05 6.82
N LEU A 53 -2.08 10.88 7.84
CA LEU A 53 -2.99 11.00 8.98
C LEU A 53 -4.34 11.56 8.57
N GLY A 54 -4.36 12.62 7.77
CA GLY A 54 -5.59 13.25 7.30
C GLY A 54 -6.50 12.27 6.55
N LEU A 55 -5.96 11.56 5.55
CA LEU A 55 -6.70 10.60 4.73
C LEU A 55 -7.16 9.40 5.55
N PHE A 56 -6.34 8.91 6.48
CA PHE A 56 -6.70 7.82 7.37
C PHE A 56 -7.87 8.20 8.28
N ILE A 57 -7.75 9.32 9.00
CA ILE A 57 -8.74 9.78 9.97
C ILE A 57 -10.05 10.15 9.27
N VAL A 58 -9.98 10.98 8.22
CA VAL A 58 -11.16 11.39 7.45
C VAL A 58 -11.81 10.18 6.77
N GLY A 59 -11.02 9.26 6.22
CA GLY A 59 -11.51 8.00 5.65
C GLY A 59 -12.31 7.17 6.66
N PHE A 60 -11.76 6.96 7.85
CA PHE A 60 -12.42 6.23 8.93
C PHE A 60 -13.72 6.91 9.40
N ILE A 61 -13.71 8.22 9.59
CA ILE A 61 -14.89 8.98 10.02
C ILE A 61 -15.95 8.97 8.91
N PHE A 62 -15.53 9.13 7.65
CA PHE A 62 -16.43 9.17 6.50
C PHE A 62 -17.19 7.86 6.31
N MET A 63 -16.58 6.70 6.59
CA MET A 63 -17.31 5.41 6.62
C MET A 63 -18.55 5.46 7.53
N ARG A 64 -18.47 6.19 8.64
CA ARG A 64 -19.51 6.30 9.67
C ARG A 64 -20.49 7.45 9.41
N LYS A 65 -19.99 8.61 8.98
CA LYS A 65 -20.76 9.86 8.86
C LYS A 65 -20.63 10.46 7.47
N GLU A 66 -21.75 10.63 6.76
CA GLU A 66 -21.77 11.24 5.41
C GLU A 66 -21.38 12.71 5.41
N SER A 67 -21.55 13.44 6.52
CA SER A 67 -21.20 14.87 6.63
C SER A 67 -19.74 15.17 6.27
N PHE A 68 -18.86 14.17 6.32
CA PHE A 68 -17.45 14.30 5.97
C PHE A 68 -17.18 14.21 4.46
N ARG A 69 -18.19 14.00 3.60
CA ARG A 69 -18.00 13.88 2.15
C ARG A 69 -17.24 15.06 1.55
N VAL A 70 -17.64 16.29 1.90
CA VAL A 70 -17.02 17.51 1.36
C VAL A 70 -15.56 17.62 1.81
N ILE A 71 -15.30 17.33 3.10
CA ILE A 71 -13.93 17.29 3.65
C ILE A 71 -13.09 16.25 2.91
N SER A 72 -13.63 15.04 2.67
CA SER A 72 -12.95 14.00 1.90
C SER A 72 -12.60 14.46 0.48
N ILE A 73 -13.52 15.14 -0.22
CA ILE A 73 -13.28 15.65 -1.58
C ILE A 73 -12.15 16.68 -1.58
N VAL A 74 -12.22 17.67 -0.69
CA VAL A 74 -11.20 18.73 -0.60
C VAL A 74 -9.84 18.11 -0.27
N LEU A 75 -9.80 17.21 0.71
CA LEU A 75 -8.56 16.57 1.14
C LEU A 75 -7.94 15.72 0.03
N VAL A 76 -8.74 14.92 -0.69
CA VAL A 76 -8.23 14.14 -1.83
C VAL A 76 -7.78 15.03 -2.98
N ALA A 77 -8.47 16.13 -3.26
CA ALA A 77 -8.04 17.08 -4.29
C ALA A 77 -6.68 17.69 -3.95
N CYS A 78 -6.48 18.15 -2.71
CA CYS A 78 -5.18 18.64 -2.24
C CYS A 78 -4.11 17.55 -2.31
N PHE A 79 -4.45 16.32 -1.92
CA PHE A 79 -3.55 15.17 -2.00
C PHE A 79 -3.13 14.87 -3.44
N VAL A 80 -4.06 14.86 -4.40
CA VAL A 80 -3.78 14.63 -5.82
C VAL A 80 -2.87 15.72 -6.38
N LEU A 81 -3.14 16.99 -6.07
CA LEU A 81 -2.28 18.10 -6.50
C LEU A 81 -0.87 17.97 -5.94
N PHE A 82 -0.75 17.59 -4.67
CA PHE A 82 0.53 17.33 -4.03
C PHE A 82 1.27 16.16 -4.70
N GLN A 83 0.61 15.03 -4.97
CA GLN A 83 1.23 13.89 -5.64
C GLN A 83 1.64 14.24 -7.07
N ALA A 84 0.80 14.93 -7.83
CA ALA A 84 1.12 15.39 -9.18
C ALA A 84 2.34 16.32 -9.19
N PHE A 85 2.40 17.26 -8.23
CA PHE A 85 3.57 18.13 -8.04
C PHE A 85 4.82 17.31 -7.70
N SER A 86 4.71 16.36 -6.76
CA SER A 86 5.83 15.52 -6.33
C SER A 86 6.39 14.69 -7.49
N VAL A 87 5.53 14.02 -8.25
CA VAL A 87 5.91 13.25 -9.45
C VAL A 87 6.59 14.15 -10.48
N TYR A 88 6.02 15.32 -10.76
CA TYR A 88 6.63 16.25 -11.72
C TYR A 88 8.01 16.73 -11.26
N TYR A 89 8.11 17.21 -10.01
CA TYR A 89 9.30 17.88 -9.51
C TYR A 89 10.45 16.90 -9.22
N TYR A 90 10.15 15.74 -8.63
CA TYR A 90 11.15 14.79 -8.16
C TYR A 90 11.41 13.63 -9.13
N GLN A 91 10.54 13.39 -10.12
CA GLN A 91 10.74 12.30 -11.09
C GLN A 91 10.86 12.85 -12.51
N LEU A 92 9.79 13.40 -13.08
CA LEU A 92 9.77 13.80 -14.50
C LEU A 92 10.82 14.87 -14.83
N ARG A 93 10.97 15.89 -13.98
CA ARG A 93 11.97 16.95 -14.18
C ARG A 93 13.41 16.44 -14.10
N ILE A 94 13.66 15.43 -13.27
CA ILE A 94 15.01 14.87 -13.06
C ILE A 94 15.34 13.89 -14.19
N LEU A 95 14.42 13.02 -14.58
CA LEU A 95 14.58 12.11 -15.72
C LEU A 95 14.91 12.85 -17.02
N ALA A 96 14.36 14.04 -17.23
CA ALA A 96 14.68 14.87 -18.39
C ALA A 96 16.14 15.37 -18.44
N LYS A 97 16.92 15.18 -17.37
CA LYS A 97 18.29 15.69 -17.21
C LYS A 97 19.36 14.61 -17.05
N LEU A 98 18.97 13.33 -17.01
CA LEU A 98 19.90 12.23 -16.74
C LEU A 98 20.52 11.69 -18.04
N GLU A 99 21.81 11.35 -18.00
CA GLU A 99 22.56 10.76 -19.12
C GLU A 99 22.12 9.32 -19.44
N TYR A 100 21.56 8.60 -18.47
CA TYR A 100 21.05 7.24 -18.62
C TYR A 100 19.54 7.20 -18.38
N ALA A 101 18.84 6.34 -19.11
CA ALA A 101 17.43 6.04 -18.88
C ALA A 101 17.27 5.22 -17.59
N GLN A 102 17.37 5.89 -16.45
CA GLN A 102 17.15 5.28 -15.14
C GLN A 102 15.71 4.76 -15.01
N PRO A 103 15.47 3.67 -14.27
CA PRO A 103 14.13 3.16 -14.03
C PRO A 103 13.22 4.22 -13.42
N PHE A 104 12.02 4.36 -13.99
CA PHE A 104 11.02 5.26 -13.46
C PHE A 104 10.41 4.69 -12.17
N GLU A 105 10.41 5.48 -11.10
CA GLU A 105 9.77 5.10 -9.83
C GLU A 105 8.26 5.35 -9.94
N TRP A 106 7.48 4.28 -10.09
CA TRP A 106 6.06 4.37 -10.42
C TRP A 106 5.12 4.66 -9.24
N SER A 107 5.57 4.56 -7.98
CA SER A 107 4.67 4.65 -6.82
C SER A 107 3.96 5.99 -6.74
N GLY A 108 4.67 7.11 -6.94
CA GLY A 108 4.08 8.45 -6.94
C GLY A 108 3.03 8.64 -8.05
N THR A 109 3.34 8.19 -9.26
CA THR A 109 2.42 8.27 -10.42
C THR A 109 1.17 7.43 -10.19
N LEU A 110 1.34 6.19 -9.72
CA LEU A 110 0.22 5.30 -9.41
C LEU A 110 -0.64 5.82 -8.25
N LEU A 111 -0.02 6.47 -7.24
CA LEU A 111 -0.73 7.14 -6.15
C LEU A 111 -1.55 8.32 -6.63
N CYS A 112 -0.99 9.12 -7.56
CA CYS A 112 -1.71 10.22 -8.18
C CYS A 112 -2.95 9.71 -8.94
N ILE A 113 -2.78 8.68 -9.78
CA ILE A 113 -3.88 8.03 -10.52
C ILE A 113 -4.93 7.47 -9.56
N ALA A 114 -4.51 6.74 -8.52
CA ALA A 114 -5.41 6.20 -7.51
C ALA A 114 -6.19 7.32 -6.78
N GLY A 115 -5.51 8.43 -6.43
CA GLY A 115 -6.14 9.61 -5.85
C GLY A 115 -7.20 10.23 -6.77
N VAL A 116 -6.91 10.36 -8.07
CA VAL A 116 -7.87 10.85 -9.07
C VAL A 116 -9.09 9.93 -9.16
N LEU A 117 -8.88 8.61 -9.19
CA LEU A 117 -9.98 7.64 -9.22
C LEU A 117 -10.86 7.73 -7.97
N VAL A 118 -10.26 7.91 -6.78
CA VAL A 118 -11.00 8.13 -5.53
C VAL A 118 -11.76 9.45 -5.56
N LEU A 119 -11.17 10.52 -6.12
CA LEU A 119 -11.85 11.81 -6.28
C LEU A 119 -13.07 11.69 -7.19
N ILE A 120 -12.92 11.03 -8.34
CA ILE A 120 -14.03 10.75 -9.27
C ILE A 120 -15.11 9.93 -8.56
N ALA A 121 -14.73 8.90 -7.80
CA ALA A 121 -15.68 8.07 -7.04
C ALA A 121 -16.46 8.88 -5.98
N LEU A 122 -15.83 9.85 -5.33
CA LEU A 122 -16.46 10.75 -4.36
C LEU A 122 -17.40 11.77 -5.01
N LEU A 123 -17.10 12.22 -6.23
CA LEU A 123 -17.90 13.20 -6.98
C LEU A 123 -19.10 12.55 -7.68
N VAL A 124 -18.84 11.48 -8.43
CA VAL A 124 -19.82 10.81 -9.33
C VAL A 124 -20.58 9.69 -8.63
N GLY A 125 -20.22 9.35 -7.39
CA GLY A 125 -20.83 8.27 -6.64
C GLY A 125 -22.37 8.32 -6.61
N PRO A 126 -23.04 7.15 -6.64
CA PRO A 126 -24.50 7.06 -6.71
C PRO A 126 -25.13 7.88 -5.59
N LYS A 127 -26.12 8.71 -5.94
CA LYS A 127 -26.83 9.57 -4.99
C LYS A 127 -27.94 8.83 -4.25
N PHE A 128 -28.52 7.81 -4.89
CA PHE A 128 -29.64 7.02 -4.39
C PHE A 128 -29.20 5.58 -4.10
N GLN A 129 -29.82 4.97 -3.08
CA GLN A 129 -29.64 3.55 -2.83
C GLN A 129 -30.36 2.78 -3.95
N ALA A 130 -29.60 2.12 -4.83
CA ALA A 130 -30.19 1.08 -5.68
C ALA A 130 -30.80 0.03 -4.75
N LYS A 131 -32.06 -0.38 -5.01
CA LYS A 131 -32.69 -1.46 -4.25
C LYS A 131 -31.76 -2.67 -4.30
N GLU A 132 -31.26 -3.11 -3.15
CA GLU A 132 -30.53 -4.39 -3.09
C GLU A 132 -31.49 -5.46 -3.59
N VAL A 133 -31.16 -6.08 -4.73
CA VAL A 133 -31.85 -7.28 -5.17
C VAL A 133 -31.68 -8.29 -4.04
N THR A 134 -32.80 -8.73 -3.47
CA THR A 134 -32.87 -9.80 -2.47
C THR A 134 -32.38 -11.09 -3.09
N THR A 135 -31.06 -11.19 -3.22
CA THR A 135 -30.33 -12.35 -3.73
C THR A 135 -29.95 -13.23 -2.55
N ASP A 136 -29.88 -14.53 -2.82
CA ASP A 136 -29.51 -15.55 -1.84
C ASP A 136 -28.18 -15.19 -1.15
N GLN A 137 -28.21 -15.13 0.18
CA GLN A 137 -27.05 -14.74 0.99
C GLN A 137 -25.93 -15.78 0.98
N ALA A 138 -26.21 -17.01 0.52
CA ALA A 138 -25.22 -18.06 0.36
C ALA A 138 -24.02 -17.62 -0.50
N TRP A 139 -24.25 -16.82 -1.54
CA TRP A 139 -23.20 -16.30 -2.41
C TRP A 139 -22.25 -15.31 -1.69
N LYS A 140 -22.78 -14.37 -0.91
CA LYS A 140 -21.97 -13.41 -0.12
C LYS A 140 -21.08 -14.14 0.90
N THR A 141 -21.56 -15.25 1.46
CA THR A 141 -20.80 -16.09 2.40
C THR A 141 -19.60 -16.77 1.74
N LYS A 142 -19.72 -17.22 0.48
CA LYS A 142 -18.59 -17.81 -0.28
C LYS A 142 -17.45 -16.82 -0.48
N TRP A 143 -17.76 -15.59 -0.89
CA TRP A 143 -16.75 -14.53 -1.04
C TRP A 143 -16.08 -14.17 0.28
N ARG A 144 -16.84 -14.22 1.36
CA ARG A 144 -16.31 -13.96 2.70
C ARG A 144 -15.28 -15.02 3.10
N TYR A 145 -15.54 -16.30 2.83
CA TYR A 145 -14.58 -17.38 3.07
C TYR A 145 -13.37 -17.31 2.15
N ALA A 146 -13.57 -16.94 0.88
CA ALA A 146 -12.45 -16.70 -0.02
C ALA A 146 -11.54 -15.58 0.50
N ALA A 147 -12.11 -14.46 0.98
CA ALA A 147 -11.33 -13.38 1.61
C ALA A 147 -10.54 -13.88 2.83
N GLY A 148 -11.17 -14.70 3.68
CA GLY A 148 -10.50 -15.32 4.83
C GLY A 148 -9.37 -16.26 4.43
N PHE A 149 -9.57 -17.10 3.41
CA PHE A 149 -8.55 -18.02 2.90
C PHE A 149 -7.34 -17.29 2.31
N PHE A 150 -7.56 -16.31 1.44
CA PHE A 150 -6.46 -15.50 0.90
C PHE A 150 -5.76 -14.67 1.98
N SER A 151 -6.48 -14.23 3.01
CA SER A 151 -5.86 -13.60 4.17
C SER A 151 -4.97 -14.57 4.95
N LEU A 152 -5.39 -15.83 5.12
CA LEU A 152 -4.58 -16.85 5.77
C LEU A 152 -3.29 -17.14 4.99
N LEU A 153 -3.38 -17.26 3.66
CA LEU A 153 -2.20 -17.39 2.80
C LEU A 153 -1.27 -16.18 2.98
N GLY A 154 -1.82 -14.97 2.93
CA GLY A 154 -1.08 -13.74 3.18
C GLY A 154 -0.40 -13.72 4.55
N ALA A 155 -1.05 -14.23 5.60
CA ALA A 155 -0.47 -14.33 6.95
C ALA A 155 0.75 -15.26 6.96
N VAL A 156 0.62 -16.46 6.38
CA VAL A 156 1.71 -17.44 6.29
C VAL A 156 2.90 -16.86 5.52
N THR A 157 2.64 -16.25 4.35
CA THR A 157 3.68 -15.61 3.56
C THR A 157 4.34 -14.45 4.31
N SER A 158 3.56 -13.65 5.05
CA SER A 158 4.09 -12.52 5.82
C SER A 158 5.02 -12.97 6.96
N ILE A 159 4.64 -14.02 7.68
CA ILE A 159 5.48 -14.62 8.74
C ILE A 159 6.77 -15.17 8.13
N TYR A 160 6.66 -15.90 7.02
CA TYR A 160 7.82 -16.48 6.35
C TYR A 160 8.75 -15.39 5.77
N ALA A 161 8.20 -14.32 5.21
CA ALA A 161 8.96 -13.15 4.77
C ALA A 161 9.71 -12.50 5.93
N ALA A 162 9.04 -12.22 7.06
CA ALA A 162 9.66 -11.63 8.23
C ALA A 162 10.84 -12.47 8.75
N ILE A 163 10.65 -13.79 8.90
CA ILE A 163 11.71 -14.71 9.33
C ILE A 163 12.90 -14.66 8.37
N THR A 164 12.64 -14.68 7.06
CA THR A 164 13.70 -14.67 6.04
C THR A 164 14.48 -13.36 6.06
N ILE A 165 13.78 -12.22 6.14
CA ILE A 165 14.39 -10.89 6.21
C ILE A 165 15.27 -10.77 7.46
N PHE A 166 14.74 -11.12 8.64
CA PHE A 166 15.53 -11.01 9.87
C PHE A 166 16.73 -11.96 9.90
N LYS A 167 16.58 -13.19 9.39
CA LYS A 167 17.71 -14.11 9.24
C LYS A 167 18.77 -13.56 8.29
N GLN A 168 18.36 -12.95 7.18
CA GLN A 168 19.27 -12.36 6.22
C GLN A 168 20.02 -11.15 6.81
N LEU A 169 19.35 -10.32 7.61
CA LEU A 169 19.94 -9.15 8.25
C LEU A 169 20.86 -9.47 9.45
N HIS A 170 20.69 -10.64 10.10
CA HIS A 170 21.46 -11.04 11.29
C HIS A 170 22.41 -12.23 11.04
N SER A 171 22.60 -12.66 9.79
CA SER A 171 23.52 -13.76 9.50
C SER A 171 24.96 -13.24 9.42
N ASP A 172 25.86 -13.79 10.23
CA ASP A 172 27.32 -13.51 10.17
C ASP A 172 27.97 -14.00 8.85
N ASN A 173 27.24 -14.79 8.04
CA ASN A 173 27.63 -15.24 6.71
C ASN A 173 27.17 -14.25 5.62
N ILE A 174 27.45 -12.95 5.78
CA ILE A 174 27.22 -11.94 4.73
C ILE A 174 28.20 -12.21 3.58
N LYS A 175 27.86 -13.17 2.70
CA LYS A 175 28.52 -13.35 1.42
C LYS A 175 27.78 -12.55 0.34
N GLU A 176 28.40 -11.41 0.02
CA GLU A 176 28.59 -10.84 -1.32
C GLU A 176 27.33 -10.43 -2.11
N GLY A 177 26.72 -9.31 -1.74
CA GLY A 177 25.85 -8.58 -2.66
C GLY A 177 25.12 -7.40 -2.03
N TYR A 178 24.75 -6.41 -2.84
CA TYR A 178 23.90 -5.31 -2.41
C TYR A 178 22.50 -5.83 -2.04
N LEU A 179 21.92 -5.30 -0.96
CA LEU A 179 20.58 -5.64 -0.48
C LEU A 179 19.65 -4.45 -0.66
N PHE A 180 18.51 -4.65 -1.32
CA PHE A 180 17.43 -3.67 -1.34
C PHE A 180 16.52 -3.81 -0.10
N THR A 181 16.43 -5.02 0.45
CA THR A 181 15.63 -5.30 1.65
C THR A 181 16.20 -4.62 2.90
N THR A 182 15.34 -3.99 3.68
CA THR A 182 15.67 -3.31 4.94
C THR A 182 15.00 -3.94 6.16
N ALA A 183 15.41 -3.53 7.36
CA ALA A 183 14.74 -3.95 8.61
C ALA A 183 13.27 -3.50 8.67
N LEU A 184 12.92 -2.36 8.05
CA LEU A 184 11.55 -1.88 7.95
C LEU A 184 10.66 -2.88 7.20
N ASP A 185 11.16 -3.53 6.16
CA ASP A 185 10.40 -4.53 5.41
C ASP A 185 10.07 -5.75 6.27
N GLY A 186 10.97 -6.14 7.17
CA GLY A 186 10.74 -7.18 8.18
C GLY A 186 9.66 -6.77 9.19
N TYR A 187 9.73 -5.56 9.74
CA TYR A 187 8.69 -5.05 10.64
C TYR A 187 7.34 -4.89 9.96
N PHE A 188 7.32 -4.45 8.70
CA PHE A 188 6.11 -4.33 7.91
C PHE A 188 5.49 -5.70 7.63
N ALA A 189 6.30 -6.72 7.34
CA ALA A 189 5.83 -8.10 7.22
C ALA A 189 5.20 -8.62 8.53
N CYS A 190 5.80 -8.33 9.70
CA CYS A 190 5.18 -8.64 10.99
C CYS A 190 3.82 -7.93 11.18
N PHE A 191 3.75 -6.63 10.88
CA PHE A 191 2.49 -5.89 10.92
C PHE A 191 1.43 -6.52 10.01
N MET A 192 1.81 -6.88 8.78
CA MET A 192 0.91 -7.51 7.82
C MET A 192 0.42 -8.88 8.29
N ALA A 193 1.27 -9.69 8.94
CA ALA A 193 0.86 -10.96 9.52
C ALA A 193 -0.28 -10.75 10.55
N VAL A 194 -0.16 -9.75 11.42
CA VAL A 194 -1.21 -9.41 12.41
C VAL A 194 -2.50 -8.99 11.71
N VAL A 195 -2.41 -8.09 10.71
CA VAL A 195 -3.59 -7.62 9.97
C VAL A 195 -4.28 -8.77 9.23
N PHE A 196 -3.53 -9.65 8.58
CA PHE A 196 -4.07 -10.81 7.87
C PHE A 196 -4.74 -11.81 8.82
N LEU A 197 -4.15 -12.08 9.99
CA LEU A 197 -4.77 -12.92 11.01
C LEU A 197 -6.09 -12.31 11.51
N LEU A 198 -6.11 -11.00 11.76
CA LEU A 198 -7.35 -10.30 12.14
C LEU A 198 -8.42 -10.43 11.06
N VAL A 199 -8.07 -10.24 9.79
CA VAL A 199 -9.03 -10.39 8.67
C VAL A 199 -9.49 -11.83 8.54
N THR A 200 -8.61 -12.81 8.70
CA THR A 200 -8.94 -14.24 8.69
C THR A 200 -9.96 -14.58 9.77
N VAL A 201 -9.74 -14.15 11.00
CA VAL A 201 -10.66 -14.39 12.13
C VAL A 201 -12.00 -13.65 11.91
N LEU A 202 -11.94 -12.39 11.47
CA LEU A 202 -13.13 -11.58 11.28
C LEU A 202 -13.93 -11.97 10.04
N ALA A 203 -13.33 -12.59 9.03
CA ALA A 203 -14.04 -13.10 7.86
C ALA A 203 -15.19 -14.04 8.28
N TRP A 204 -15.03 -14.84 9.33
CA TRP A 204 -16.10 -15.72 9.80
C TRP A 204 -17.32 -14.98 10.36
N ARG A 205 -17.12 -13.79 10.94
CA ARG A 205 -18.17 -13.02 11.62
C ARG A 205 -18.65 -11.83 10.81
N LYS A 206 -17.75 -10.89 10.49
CA LYS A 206 -18.10 -9.61 9.85
C LYS A 206 -16.89 -9.00 9.14
N VAL A 207 -17.09 -8.62 7.88
CA VAL A 207 -16.08 -7.88 7.11
C VAL A 207 -16.01 -6.41 7.56
N SER A 208 -14.80 -5.85 7.67
CA SER A 208 -14.54 -4.47 8.08
C SER A 208 -13.97 -3.63 6.94
N TYR A 209 -14.62 -2.52 6.58
CA TYR A 209 -14.09 -1.58 5.58
C TYR A 209 -12.74 -0.98 5.98
N LEU A 210 -12.50 -0.77 7.28
CA LEU A 210 -11.21 -0.28 7.77
C LEU A 210 -10.08 -1.25 7.43
N LEU A 211 -10.27 -2.54 7.74
CA LEU A 211 -9.25 -3.56 7.46
C LEU A 211 -9.05 -3.78 5.96
N ILE A 212 -10.13 -3.69 5.16
CA ILE A 212 -10.01 -3.70 3.70
C ILE A 212 -9.15 -2.53 3.22
N GLY A 213 -9.35 -1.33 3.78
CA GLY A 213 -8.54 -0.16 3.45
C GLY A 213 -7.05 -0.36 3.77
N VAL A 214 -6.75 -0.90 4.96
CA VAL A 214 -5.37 -1.22 5.36
C VAL A 214 -4.74 -2.24 4.43
N LEU A 215 -5.45 -3.35 4.13
CA LEU A 215 -4.96 -4.36 3.20
C LEU A 215 -4.77 -3.81 1.78
N MET A 216 -5.66 -2.95 1.30
CA MET A 216 -5.53 -2.34 -0.02
C MET A 216 -4.33 -1.37 -0.09
N GLY A 217 -4.10 -0.58 0.97
CA GLY A 217 -2.91 0.28 1.06
C GLY A 217 -1.62 -0.54 1.10
N ALA A 218 -1.61 -1.64 1.85
CA ALA A 218 -0.48 -2.57 1.88
C ALA A 218 -0.25 -3.29 0.55
N ALA A 219 -1.32 -3.73 -0.12
CA ALA A 219 -1.24 -4.31 -1.45
C ALA A 219 -0.62 -3.34 -2.43
N PHE A 220 -1.03 -2.06 -2.38
CA PHE A 220 -0.45 -1.01 -3.19
C PHE A 220 1.07 -0.91 -2.95
N ILE A 221 1.50 -0.73 -1.69
CA ILE A 221 2.93 -0.63 -1.32
C ILE A 221 3.73 -1.83 -1.86
N LEU A 222 3.28 -3.06 -1.55
CA LEU A 222 4.03 -4.28 -1.86
C LEU A 222 4.12 -4.52 -3.37
N LEU A 223 3.04 -4.28 -4.11
CA LEU A 223 3.03 -4.47 -5.56
C LEU A 223 3.83 -3.38 -6.29
N THR A 224 3.78 -2.12 -5.82
CA THR A 224 4.61 -1.05 -6.40
C THR A 224 6.09 -1.24 -6.08
N ASN A 225 6.42 -1.68 -4.87
CA ASN A 225 7.80 -1.99 -4.50
C ASN A 225 8.35 -3.13 -5.34
N TYR A 226 7.57 -4.19 -5.55
CA TYR A 226 7.97 -5.30 -6.43
C TYR A 226 8.26 -4.83 -7.86
N LEU A 227 7.37 -4.00 -8.44
CA LEU A 227 7.57 -3.46 -9.80
C LEU A 227 8.83 -2.58 -9.88
N SER A 228 8.98 -1.65 -8.93
CA SER A 228 10.12 -0.73 -8.89
C SER A 228 11.44 -1.47 -8.72
N VAL A 229 11.52 -2.36 -7.73
CA VAL A 229 12.75 -3.10 -7.43
C VAL A 229 13.13 -4.04 -8.57
N ASN A 230 12.18 -4.70 -9.22
CA ASN A 230 12.51 -5.55 -10.36
C ASN A 230 13.19 -4.74 -11.49
N SER A 231 12.67 -3.56 -11.82
CA SER A 231 13.29 -2.67 -12.80
C SER A 231 14.66 -2.14 -12.37
N TRP A 232 14.85 -1.85 -11.07
CA TRP A 232 16.13 -1.41 -10.53
C TRP A 232 17.19 -2.52 -10.47
N ILE A 233 16.79 -3.76 -10.16
CA ILE A 233 17.70 -4.92 -10.19
C ILE A 233 18.21 -5.16 -11.61
N ASP A 234 17.32 -5.14 -12.60
CA ASP A 234 17.70 -5.36 -14.01
C ASP A 234 18.63 -4.24 -14.50
N PHE A 235 18.28 -2.98 -14.23
CA PHE A 235 19.12 -1.84 -14.57
C PHE A 235 20.52 -1.90 -13.92
N ALA A 236 20.59 -2.21 -12.62
CA ALA A 236 21.85 -2.26 -11.90
C ALA A 236 22.75 -3.43 -12.33
N LYS A 237 22.18 -4.56 -12.76
CA LYS A 237 22.94 -5.66 -13.36
C LYS A 237 23.49 -5.28 -14.72
N GLU A 238 22.63 -4.73 -15.58
CA GLU A 238 22.98 -4.45 -16.98
C GLU A 238 23.91 -3.26 -17.13
N ASN A 239 23.78 -2.24 -16.28
CA ASN A 239 24.46 -0.95 -16.44
C ASN A 239 25.49 -0.64 -15.35
N LEU A 240 25.41 -1.26 -14.17
CA LEU A 240 26.26 -0.93 -13.01
C LEU A 240 27.10 -2.12 -12.50
N ALA A 241 26.96 -3.31 -13.11
CA ALA A 241 27.66 -4.53 -12.71
C ALA A 241 27.52 -4.90 -11.22
N ILE A 242 26.39 -4.55 -10.59
CA ILE A 242 26.13 -4.83 -9.17
C ILE A 242 25.65 -6.28 -8.99
N THR A 243 26.33 -7.01 -8.10
CA THR A 243 25.90 -8.35 -7.66
C THR A 243 24.93 -8.21 -6.48
N PHE A 244 23.80 -8.93 -6.55
CA PHE A 244 22.75 -8.90 -5.52
C PHE A 244 22.85 -10.11 -4.59
N GLY A 245 22.43 -9.91 -3.33
CA GLY A 245 22.35 -11.01 -2.36
C GLY A 245 21.45 -12.15 -2.86
N SER A 246 21.87 -13.40 -2.62
CA SER A 246 21.22 -14.60 -3.15
C SER A 246 19.74 -14.75 -2.77
N ASN A 247 19.32 -14.19 -1.63
CA ASN A 247 17.96 -14.29 -1.11
C ASN A 247 17.04 -13.11 -1.50
N GLU A 248 17.55 -12.04 -2.12
CA GLU A 248 16.75 -10.85 -2.45
C GLU A 248 15.56 -11.19 -3.35
N ARG A 249 15.77 -12.01 -4.38
CA ARG A 249 14.69 -12.46 -5.27
C ARG A 249 13.60 -13.22 -4.52
N GLN A 250 13.98 -14.00 -3.50
CA GLN A 250 13.02 -14.73 -2.68
C GLN A 250 12.21 -13.75 -1.83
N VAL A 251 12.85 -12.76 -1.21
CA VAL A 251 12.17 -11.72 -0.41
C VAL A 251 11.16 -10.95 -1.26
N PHE A 252 11.55 -10.47 -2.44
CA PHE A 252 10.63 -9.77 -3.34
C PHE A 252 9.50 -10.66 -3.85
N GLY A 253 9.78 -11.92 -4.15
CA GLY A 253 8.74 -12.90 -4.50
C GLY A 253 7.71 -13.09 -3.37
N MET A 254 8.16 -13.10 -2.11
CA MET A 254 7.26 -13.16 -0.96
C MET A 254 6.46 -11.87 -0.78
N GLN A 255 7.08 -10.70 -0.96
CA GLN A 255 6.38 -9.42 -0.92
C GLN A 255 5.29 -9.33 -2.01
N PHE A 256 5.55 -9.83 -3.22
CA PHE A 256 4.55 -9.95 -4.28
C PHE A 256 3.38 -10.83 -3.86
N LEU A 257 3.65 -12.03 -3.32
CA LEU A 257 2.60 -12.95 -2.85
C LEU A 257 1.78 -12.35 -1.70
N MET A 258 2.41 -11.64 -0.77
CA MET A 258 1.72 -10.87 0.28
C MET A 258 0.82 -9.79 -0.32
N GLY A 259 1.33 -9.01 -1.27
CA GLY A 259 0.59 -7.95 -1.95
C GLY A 259 -0.61 -8.47 -2.74
N ALA A 260 -0.43 -9.54 -3.51
CA ALA A 260 -1.49 -10.20 -4.26
C ALA A 260 -2.56 -10.78 -3.32
N SER A 261 -2.15 -11.41 -2.21
CA SER A 261 -3.07 -11.93 -1.20
C SER A 261 -3.89 -10.82 -0.54
N ALA A 262 -3.27 -9.69 -0.21
CA ALA A 262 -3.95 -8.51 0.33
C ALA A 262 -4.95 -7.93 -0.67
N PHE A 263 -4.58 -7.83 -1.95
CA PHE A 263 -5.44 -7.31 -3.01
C PHE A 263 -6.67 -8.21 -3.24
N ILE A 264 -6.45 -9.51 -3.46
CA ILE A 264 -7.51 -10.49 -3.74
C ILE A 264 -8.45 -10.60 -2.53
N SER A 265 -7.91 -10.70 -1.31
CA SER A 265 -8.69 -10.70 -0.08
C SER A 265 -9.58 -9.46 0.03
N SER A 266 -9.03 -8.28 -0.28
CA SER A 266 -9.76 -7.01 -0.23
C SER A 266 -10.91 -6.96 -1.22
N ILE A 267 -10.71 -7.43 -2.46
CA ILE A 267 -11.77 -7.50 -3.48
C ILE A 267 -12.91 -8.40 -3.00
N PHE A 268 -12.60 -9.62 -2.56
CA PHE A 268 -13.61 -10.56 -2.08
C PHE A 268 -14.33 -10.04 -0.84
N ALA A 269 -13.62 -9.36 0.05
CA ALA A 269 -14.19 -8.69 1.21
C ALA A 269 -15.15 -7.55 0.80
N TYR A 270 -14.83 -6.74 -0.21
CA TYR A 270 -15.76 -5.73 -0.76
C TYR A 270 -17.02 -6.35 -1.35
N ILE A 271 -16.89 -7.46 -2.09
CA ILE A 271 -18.03 -8.17 -2.69
C ILE A 271 -18.92 -8.78 -1.59
N ALA A 272 -18.31 -9.43 -0.59
CA ALA A 272 -19.00 -10.04 0.55
C ALA A 272 -19.72 -9.03 1.44
N LYS A 273 -19.28 -7.77 1.43
CA LYS A 273 -19.86 -6.72 2.25
C LYS A 273 -21.25 -6.32 1.74
N LYS A 274 -22.23 -6.42 2.65
CA LYS A 274 -23.58 -5.87 2.47
C LYS A 274 -23.50 -4.35 2.45
#